data_AF-A0A2V6TMH3-F1
#
_entry.id   AF-A0A2V6TMH3-F1
#
_cell.length_a   1.000
_cell.length_b   1.000
_cell.length_c   1.000
_cell.angle_alpha   90.00
_cell.angle_beta   90.00
_cell.angle_gamma   90.00
#
_symmetry.space_group_name_H-M   'P 1'
#
loop_
_entity.id
_entity.type
_entity.pdbx_description
1 polymer ?
#
loop_
_entity_poly.entity_id
_entity_poly.type
_entity_poly.pdbx_seq_one_letter_code
_entity_poly.pdbx_strand_id
1 'polypeptide(L)'
;RRLIKEAEELKALRNRASEAIGQARKRGEDAAAERAQMREVGERIKVLDDEVKEVDGRIEALLVQLPNLPHPSVPPGRTEDDNVEVRRWGAPRAFPFTPKTHDEVGEALGILDPERAVKIA
;
A
#
# COMPACT_ATOMS: atom_id res chain seq x y z
N ARG A 1 2.32 12.73 -11.11
CA ARG A 1 3.21 12.96 -12.29
C ARG A 1 3.62 14.42 -12.51
N ARG A 2 2.76 15.43 -12.23
CA ARG A 2 3.12 16.86 -12.37
C ARG A 2 4.35 17.27 -11.55
N LEU A 3 4.39 16.91 -10.27
CA LEU A 3 5.49 17.25 -9.35
C LEU A 3 6.84 16.72 -9.84
N ILE A 4 6.88 15.46 -10.29
CA ILE A 4 8.07 14.84 -10.90
C ILE A 4 8.55 15.67 -12.09
N LYS A 5 7.63 16.03 -13.00
CA LYS A 5 7.99 16.84 -14.18
C LYS A 5 8.59 18.19 -13.78
N GLU A 6 7.96 18.91 -12.85
CA GLU A 6 8.43 20.21 -12.36
C GLU A 6 9.81 20.09 -11.69
N ALA A 7 10.02 19.06 -10.86
CA ALA A 7 11.30 18.80 -10.21
C ALA A 7 12.42 18.55 -11.23
N GLU A 8 12.16 17.74 -12.27
CA GLU A 8 13.15 17.45 -13.32
C GLU A 8 13.47 18.67 -14.19
N GLU A 9 12.47 19.49 -14.52
CA GLU A 9 12.68 20.76 -15.23
C GLU A 9 13.57 21.73 -14.43
N LEU A 10 13.33 21.85 -13.12
CA LEU A 10 14.14 22.67 -12.24
C LEU A 10 15.56 22.11 -12.03
N LYS A 11 15.72 20.78 -11.92
CA LYS A 11 17.04 20.13 -11.86
C LYS A 11 17.84 20.41 -13.14
N ALA A 12 17.20 20.31 -14.30
CA ALA A 12 17.81 20.63 -15.60
C ALA A 12 18.19 22.11 -15.72
N LEU A 13 17.33 23.02 -15.24
CA LEU A 13 17.63 24.46 -15.17
C LEU A 13 18.85 24.72 -14.28
N ARG A 14 18.86 24.18 -13.06
CA ARG A 14 19.95 24.32 -12.09
C ARG A 14 21.28 23.84 -12.65
N ASN A 15 21.31 22.69 -13.32
CA ASN A 15 22.54 22.14 -13.89
C ASN A 15 23.11 23.06 -14.98
N ARG A 16 22.28 23.51 -15.94
CA ARG A 16 22.69 24.44 -17.01
C ARG A 16 23.21 25.77 -16.44
N ALA A 17 22.50 26.33 -15.47
CA ALA A 17 22.92 27.56 -14.81
C ALA A 17 24.22 27.39 -14.01
N SER A 18 24.42 26.24 -13.36
CA SER A 18 25.64 25.96 -12.59
C SER A 18 26.88 25.91 -13.48
N GLU A 19 26.76 25.33 -14.68
CA GLU A 19 27.81 25.36 -15.71
C GLU A 19 28.10 26.79 -16.18
N ALA A 20 27.07 27.57 -16.50
CA ALA A 20 27.20 28.96 -16.93
C ALA A 20 27.88 29.84 -15.86
N ILE A 21 27.47 29.71 -14.59
CA ILE A 21 28.08 30.40 -13.44
C ILE A 21 29.56 30.02 -13.31
N GLY A 22 29.89 28.73 -13.46
CA GLY A 22 31.28 28.26 -13.42
C GLY A 22 32.15 28.89 -14.52
N GLN A 23 31.61 29.05 -15.73
CA GLN A 23 32.31 29.68 -16.85
C GLN A 23 32.46 31.21 -16.64
N ALA A 24 31.42 31.90 -16.17
CA ALA A 24 31.46 33.33 -15.88
C ALA A 24 32.54 33.66 -14.83
N ARG A 25 32.61 32.87 -13.75
CA ARG A 25 33.65 33.03 -12.72
C ARG A 25 35.06 32.80 -13.25
N LYS A 26 35.27 31.86 -14.19
CA LYS A 26 36.57 31.66 -14.85
C LYS A 26 36.99 32.86 -15.70
N ARG A 27 36.02 33.60 -16.25
CA ARG A 27 36.24 34.85 -16.99
C ARG A 27 36.38 36.09 -16.09
N GLY A 28 36.26 35.93 -14.77
CA GLY A 28 36.33 37.04 -13.81
C GLY A 28 35.04 37.85 -13.69
N GLU A 29 33.92 37.37 -14.24
CA GLU A 29 32.60 38.01 -14.16
C GLU A 29 31.94 37.74 -12.80
N ASP A 30 31.17 38.70 -12.29
CA ASP A 30 30.33 38.49 -11.12
C ASP A 30 29.09 37.64 -11.49
N ALA A 31 28.80 36.67 -10.66
CA ALA A 31 27.68 35.74 -10.80
C ALA A 31 26.97 35.52 -9.44
N ALA A 32 26.99 36.53 -8.56
CA ALA A 32 26.37 36.44 -7.23
C ALA A 32 24.84 36.34 -7.32
N ALA A 33 24.20 37.08 -8.22
CA ALA A 33 22.75 37.07 -8.41
C ALA A 33 22.24 35.71 -8.93
N GLU A 34 22.90 35.16 -9.95
CA GLU A 34 22.59 33.86 -10.54
C GLU A 34 22.78 32.74 -9.51
N ARG A 35 23.80 32.84 -8.65
CA ARG A 35 24.00 31.91 -7.53
C ARG A 35 22.87 31.96 -6.51
N ALA A 36 22.39 33.15 -6.16
CA ALA A 36 21.26 33.31 -5.24
C ALA A 36 19.99 32.68 -5.84
N GLN A 37 19.71 32.96 -7.12
CA GLN A 37 18.57 32.36 -7.82
C GLN A 37 18.67 30.83 -7.89
N MET A 38 19.85 30.27 -8.14
CA MET A 38 20.02 28.81 -8.19
C MET A 38 19.91 28.15 -6.82
N ARG A 39 20.15 28.89 -5.73
CA ARG A 39 19.87 28.42 -4.38
C ARG A 39 18.35 28.28 -4.14
N GLU A 40 17.57 29.27 -4.53
CA GLU A 40 16.10 29.21 -4.45
C GLU A 40 15.53 28.05 -5.28
N VAL A 41 16.05 27.84 -6.49
CA VAL A 41 15.70 26.68 -7.32
C VAL A 41 16.04 25.37 -6.61
N GLY A 42 17.18 25.29 -5.93
CA GLY A 42 17.57 24.13 -5.11
C GLY A 42 16.61 23.85 -3.96
N GLU A 43 16.16 24.90 -3.27
CA GLU A 43 15.17 24.79 -2.19
C GLU A 43 13.81 24.33 -2.73
N ARG A 44 13.37 24.86 -3.88
CA ARG A 44 12.13 24.42 -4.53
C ARG A 44 12.19 22.96 -4.98
N ILE A 45 13.31 22.51 -5.53
CA ILE A 45 13.53 21.09 -5.88
C ILE A 45 13.36 20.21 -4.64
N LYS A 46 13.95 20.60 -3.50
CA LYS A 46 13.84 19.82 -2.26
C LYS A 46 12.38 19.67 -1.81
N VAL A 47 11.62 20.76 -1.84
CA VAL A 47 10.18 20.74 -1.51
C VAL A 47 9.43 19.79 -2.43
N LEU A 48 9.64 19.88 -3.75
CA LEU A 48 8.97 19.02 -4.71
C LEU A 48 9.35 17.54 -4.55
N ASP A 49 10.62 17.23 -4.30
CA ASP A 49 11.07 15.85 -4.07
C ASP A 49 10.45 15.26 -2.79
N ASP A 50 10.27 16.06 -1.73
CA ASP A 50 9.60 15.62 -0.50
C ASP A 50 8.08 15.45 -0.70
N GLU A 51 7.42 16.34 -1.46
CA GLU A 51 6.02 16.17 -1.85
C GLU A 51 5.80 14.91 -2.69
N VAL A 52 6.73 14.58 -3.61
CA VAL A 52 6.69 13.34 -4.40
C VAL A 52 6.73 12.12 -3.47
N LYS A 53 7.65 12.06 -2.51
CA LYS A 53 7.72 10.95 -1.55
C LYS A 53 6.44 10.79 -0.74
N GLU A 54 5.85 11.90 -0.30
CA GLU A 54 4.60 11.87 0.46
C GLU A 54 3.42 11.37 -0.40
N VAL A 55 3.35 11.79 -1.66
CA VAL A 55 2.32 11.32 -2.60
C VAL A 55 2.52 9.84 -2.93
N ASP A 56 3.75 9.40 -3.18
CA ASP A 56 4.06 8.00 -3.48
C ASP A 56 3.75 7.08 -2.28
N GLY A 57 4.09 7.50 -1.06
CA GLY A 57 3.72 6.77 0.15
C GLY A 57 2.20 6.65 0.35
N ARG A 58 1.45 7.70 0.02
CA ARG A 58 -0.03 7.64 0.01
C ARG A 58 -0.57 6.70 -1.06
N ILE A 59 0.03 6.69 -2.25
CA ILE A 59 -0.34 5.76 -3.32
C ILE A 59 -0.10 4.32 -2.87
N GLU A 60 1.06 4.01 -2.30
CA GLU A 60 1.37 2.68 -1.79
C GLU A 60 0.39 2.24 -0.70
N ALA A 61 0.11 3.11 0.27
CA ALA A 61 -0.85 2.83 1.33
C ALA A 61 -2.27 2.54 0.81
N LEU A 62 -2.68 3.17 -0.30
CA LEU A 62 -3.94 2.89 -0.96
C LEU A 62 -3.90 1.58 -1.75
N LEU A 63 -2.81 1.32 -2.49
CA LEU A 63 -2.67 0.12 -3.31
C LEU A 63 -2.67 -1.16 -2.46
N VAL A 64 -2.06 -1.14 -1.27
CA VAL A 64 -2.05 -2.31 -0.36
C VAL A 64 -3.45 -2.64 0.18
N GLN A 65 -4.37 -1.68 0.20
CA GLN A 65 -5.75 -1.90 0.64
C GLN A 65 -6.66 -2.46 -0.45
N LEU A 66 -6.24 -2.41 -1.73
CA LEU A 66 -7.06 -2.95 -2.81
C LEU A 66 -7.10 -4.49 -2.72
N PRO A 67 -8.30 -5.10 -2.69
CA PRO A 67 -8.42 -6.54 -2.80
C PRO A 67 -7.98 -7.00 -4.19
N ASN A 68 -7.65 -8.29 -4.28
CA ASN A 68 -7.28 -8.86 -5.56
C ASN A 68 -8.47 -8.86 -6.55
N LEU A 69 -8.16 -8.74 -7.84
CA LEU A 69 -9.18 -8.86 -8.89
C LEU A 69 -9.62 -10.33 -9.00
N PRO A 70 -10.94 -10.62 -8.91
CA PRO A 70 -11.44 -11.97 -9.14
C PRO A 70 -11.08 -12.45 -10.54
N HIS A 71 -10.72 -13.75 -10.66
CA HIS A 71 -10.49 -14.35 -11.97
C HIS A 71 -11.80 -14.38 -12.78
N PRO A 72 -11.78 -14.23 -14.12
CA PRO A 72 -12.99 -14.22 -14.94
C PRO A 72 -13.88 -15.47 -14.83
N SER A 73 -13.34 -16.59 -14.35
CA SER A 73 -14.11 -17.81 -14.09
C SER A 73 -14.85 -17.83 -12.75
N VAL A 74 -14.61 -16.85 -11.87
CA VAL A 74 -15.29 -16.76 -10.57
C VAL A 74 -16.72 -16.25 -10.82
N PRO A 75 -17.76 -16.95 -10.33
CA PRO A 75 -19.13 -16.51 -10.49
C PRO A 75 -19.34 -15.13 -9.84
N PRO A 76 -20.09 -14.23 -10.46
CA PRO A 76 -20.49 -12.99 -9.81
C PRO A 76 -21.45 -13.31 -8.66
N GLY A 77 -21.26 -12.65 -7.53
CA GLY A 77 -22.08 -12.81 -6.33
C GLY A 77 -21.88 -11.63 -5.39
N ARG A 78 -22.87 -11.38 -4.53
CA ARG A 78 -22.85 -10.34 -3.50
C ARG A 78 -22.68 -10.93 -2.11
N THR A 79 -23.27 -12.09 -1.86
CA THR A 79 -23.26 -12.76 -0.56
C THR A 79 -22.94 -14.24 -0.71
N GLU A 80 -22.75 -14.91 0.42
CA GLU A 80 -22.51 -16.35 0.50
C GLU A 80 -23.62 -17.20 -0.16
N ASP A 81 -24.86 -16.68 -0.20
CA ASP A 81 -26.00 -17.32 -0.86
C ASP A 81 -25.83 -17.46 -2.39
N ASP A 82 -24.94 -16.66 -3.00
CA ASP A 82 -24.64 -16.72 -4.44
C ASP A 82 -23.56 -17.76 -4.78
N ASN A 83 -23.00 -18.43 -3.76
CA ASN A 83 -21.97 -19.44 -3.97
C ASN A 83 -22.53 -20.68 -4.68
N VAL A 84 -21.79 -21.16 -5.68
CA VAL A 84 -22.17 -22.33 -6.48
C VAL A 84 -21.49 -23.59 -5.94
N GLU A 85 -22.27 -24.58 -5.51
CA GLU A 85 -21.74 -25.90 -5.14
C GLU A 85 -21.22 -26.63 -6.39
N VAL A 86 -19.91 -26.84 -6.45
CA VAL A 86 -19.27 -27.52 -7.61
C VAL A 86 -19.40 -29.03 -7.52
N ARG A 87 -19.31 -29.61 -6.31
CA ARG A 87 -19.40 -31.05 -6.09
C ARG A 87 -19.76 -31.38 -4.65
N ARG A 88 -20.43 -32.51 -4.47
CA ARG A 88 -20.67 -33.18 -3.18
C ARG A 88 -20.05 -34.55 -3.15
N TRP A 89 -19.58 -34.99 -1.98
CA TRP A 89 -19.11 -36.36 -1.79
C TRP A 89 -19.62 -36.94 -0.47
N GLY A 90 -20.11 -38.18 -0.51
CA GLY A 90 -20.76 -38.84 0.62
C GLY A 90 -22.17 -38.30 0.91
N ALA A 91 -22.73 -38.75 2.02
CA ALA A 91 -24.03 -38.31 2.52
C ALA A 91 -23.91 -37.91 4.00
N PRO A 92 -24.50 -36.78 4.44
CA PRO A 92 -24.58 -36.43 5.86
C PRO A 92 -25.24 -37.55 6.66
N ARG A 93 -24.67 -37.88 7.83
CA ARG A 93 -25.17 -38.95 8.68
C ARG A 93 -26.54 -38.61 9.24
N ALA A 94 -27.50 -39.53 9.10
CA ALA A 94 -28.76 -39.47 9.83
C ALA A 94 -28.54 -39.92 11.29
N PHE A 95 -28.96 -39.09 12.23
CA PHE A 95 -28.90 -39.41 13.66
C PHE A 95 -30.29 -39.78 14.17
N PRO A 96 -30.45 -40.90 14.89
CA PRO A 96 -31.70 -41.27 15.56
C PRO A 96 -31.91 -40.51 16.89
N PHE A 97 -31.07 -39.50 17.15
CA PHE A 97 -31.06 -38.66 18.34
C PHE A 97 -30.65 -37.24 17.94
N THR A 98 -30.88 -36.25 18.81
CA THR A 98 -30.40 -34.89 18.60
C THR A 98 -28.87 -34.85 18.74
N PRO A 99 -28.11 -34.62 17.65
CA PRO A 99 -26.66 -34.56 17.75
C PRO A 99 -26.23 -33.39 18.62
N LYS A 100 -25.28 -33.64 19.52
CA LYS A 100 -24.61 -32.59 20.30
C LYS A 100 -23.58 -31.87 19.43
N THR A 101 -23.30 -30.62 19.76
CA THR A 101 -22.23 -29.87 19.09
C THR A 101 -20.85 -30.37 19.56
N HIS A 102 -19.81 -30.03 18.81
CA HIS A 102 -18.46 -30.55 19.08
C HIS A 102 -17.89 -30.09 20.43
N ASP A 103 -18.23 -28.90 20.88
CA ASP A 103 -17.90 -28.29 22.17
C ASP A 103 -18.59 -29.02 23.32
N GLU A 104 -19.91 -29.22 23.25
CA GLU A 104 -20.66 -29.99 24.26
C GLU A 104 -20.11 -31.41 24.44
N VAL A 105 -19.75 -32.07 23.34
CA VAL A 105 -19.14 -33.40 23.37
C VAL A 105 -17.74 -33.33 24.01
N GLY A 106 -16.92 -32.35 23.62
CA GLY A 106 -15.57 -32.21 24.14
C GLY A 106 -15.51 -31.85 25.62
N GLU A 107 -16.41 -30.99 26.09
CA GLU A 107 -16.57 -30.65 27.51
C GLU A 107 -17.03 -31.86 28.32
N ALA A 108 -18.06 -32.56 27.85
CA ALA A 108 -18.56 -33.76 28.52
C ALA A 108 -17.51 -34.88 28.61
N LEU A 109 -16.57 -34.93 27.66
CA LEU A 109 -15.45 -35.86 27.65
C LEU A 109 -14.21 -35.34 28.39
N GLY A 110 -14.22 -34.09 28.86
CA GLY A 110 -13.07 -33.46 29.54
C GLY A 110 -11.85 -33.22 28.63
N ILE A 111 -12.06 -33.20 27.31
CA ILE A 111 -11.00 -32.99 26.31
C ILE A 111 -11.00 -31.56 25.74
N LEU A 112 -12.09 -30.81 25.95
CA LEU A 112 -12.16 -29.37 25.71
C LEU A 112 -12.49 -28.67 27.04
N ASP A 113 -11.73 -27.63 27.37
CA ASP A 113 -11.92 -26.81 28.58
C ASP A 113 -11.83 -25.32 28.23
N PRO A 114 -12.92 -24.74 27.68
CA PRO A 114 -12.95 -23.34 27.31
C PRO A 114 -12.88 -22.42 28.54
N GLU A 115 -13.41 -22.84 29.69
CA GLU A 115 -13.33 -22.06 30.93
C GLU A 115 -11.88 -21.82 31.36
N ARG A 116 -11.03 -22.83 31.26
CA ARG A 116 -9.60 -22.70 31.56
C ARG A 116 -8.86 -21.91 30.49
N ALA A 117 -9.23 -22.05 29.22
CA ALA A 117 -8.65 -21.25 28.14
C ALA A 117 -8.88 -19.73 28.38
N VAL A 118 -10.09 -19.35 28.80
CA VAL A 118 -10.44 -17.95 29.13
C VAL A 118 -9.65 -17.43 30.34
N LYS A 119 -9.31 -18.28 31.32
CA LYS A 119 -8.52 -17.85 32.50
C LYS A 119 -7.06 -17.51 32.18
N ILE A 120 -6.55 -17.93 31.03
CA ILE A 120 -5.14 -17.78 30.63
C ILE A 120 -4.96 -16.69 29.57
N ALA A 121 -5.98 -16.44 28.74
CA ALA A 121 -5.98 -15.40 27.71
C ALA A 121 -6.19 -14.00 28.29
#